data_AF-A0A0C7MT60-F1
#
_entry.id   AF-A0A0C7MT60-F1
#
_cell.length_a   1.000
_cell.length_b   1.000
_cell.length_c   1.000
_cell.angle_alpha   90.00
_cell.angle_beta   90.00
_cell.angle_gamma   90.00
#
_symmetry.space_group_name_H-M   'P 1'
#
loop_
_entity.id
_entity.type
_entity.pdbx_description
1 polymer ?
#
loop_
_entity_poly.entity_id
_entity_poly.type
_entity_poly.pdbx_seq_one_letter_code
_entity_poly.pdbx_strand_id
1 'polypeptide(L)'
;MAQRNLGYYDIIAGLSALECSHKTRLSQEQLQALCRIDQQAKKTRDQTSDEQLDESHRRERRRVPVHGYLSKVDATLKLENAGDLQHTLLGGHVPRSQLEALSSTNFASYFQKLIDFDKTAEAFSIFVNAAAIRATAIAATPSPPSSATPSVQPGALEGNEGLELTKKLQASTSNNDGVKKVILCKKCKARFSGPRRFTNMKKHMCMRG
;
A
#
# COMPACT_ATOMS: atom_id res chain seq x y z
N MET A 1 12.58 -2.27 -21.23
CA MET A 1 11.22 -2.45 -21.76
C MET A 1 10.35 -2.94 -20.61
N ALA A 2 9.33 -2.19 -20.19
CA ALA A 2 8.47 -2.57 -19.07
C ALA A 2 7.81 -3.93 -19.35
N GLN A 3 7.85 -4.84 -18.37
CA GLN A 3 7.18 -6.14 -18.45
C GLN A 3 5.68 -5.91 -18.61
N ARG A 4 5.10 -6.44 -19.69
CA ARG A 4 3.69 -6.26 -20.05
C ARG A 4 2.89 -7.43 -19.50
N ASN A 5 2.10 -7.20 -18.46
CA ASN A 5 1.19 -8.23 -17.90
C ASN A 5 -0.27 -8.06 -18.36
N LEU A 6 -0.60 -6.98 -19.07
CA LEU A 6 -1.96 -6.71 -19.55
C LEU A 6 -2.24 -7.42 -20.88
N GLY A 7 -3.37 -8.11 -20.93
CA GLY A 7 -3.93 -8.72 -22.13
C GLY A 7 -4.54 -7.71 -23.10
N TYR A 8 -4.93 -8.16 -24.30
CA TYR A 8 -5.61 -7.32 -25.28
C TYR A 8 -6.94 -6.80 -24.74
N TYR A 9 -7.72 -7.68 -24.09
CA TYR A 9 -9.02 -7.32 -23.54
C TYR A 9 -8.92 -6.39 -22.32
N ASP A 10 -7.90 -6.57 -21.46
CA ASP A 10 -7.65 -5.65 -20.34
C ASP A 10 -7.36 -4.22 -20.85
N ILE A 11 -6.59 -4.11 -21.94
CA ILE A 11 -6.26 -2.80 -22.53
C ILE A 11 -7.49 -2.13 -23.15
N ILE A 12 -8.32 -2.86 -23.88
CA ILE A 12 -9.55 -2.29 -24.44
C ILE A 12 -10.49 -1.86 -23.32
N ALA A 13 -10.65 -2.67 -22.27
CA ALA A 13 -11.48 -2.34 -21.12
C ALA A 13 -10.97 -1.08 -20.39
N GLY A 14 -9.65 -0.96 -20.19
CA GLY A 14 -9.07 0.23 -19.57
C GLY A 14 -9.23 1.49 -20.43
N LEU A 15 -9.02 1.37 -21.74
CA LEU A 15 -9.16 2.51 -22.65
C LEU A 15 -10.61 2.94 -22.83
N SER A 16 -11.58 2.01 -22.75
CA SER A 16 -13.01 2.34 -22.78
C SER A 16 -13.48 2.98 -21.47
N ALA A 17 -12.99 2.51 -20.32
CA ALA A 17 -13.32 3.06 -19.01
C ALA A 17 -12.94 4.56 -18.86
N LEU A 18 -11.90 5.00 -19.58
CA LEU A 18 -11.45 6.40 -19.60
C LEU A 18 -11.89 7.17 -20.84
N GLU A 19 -12.79 6.59 -21.66
CA GLU A 19 -13.29 7.19 -22.90
C GLU A 19 -12.18 7.60 -23.89
N CYS A 20 -11.00 6.98 -23.80
CA CYS A 20 -9.81 7.33 -24.57
C CYS A 20 -9.47 6.32 -25.68
N SER A 21 -10.33 5.34 -25.93
CA SER A 21 -10.15 4.33 -26.99
C SER A 21 -9.83 4.94 -28.35
N HIS A 22 -10.57 5.98 -28.73
CA HIS A 22 -10.43 6.70 -30.01
C HIS A 22 -9.07 7.40 -30.18
N LYS A 23 -8.35 7.69 -29.09
CA LYS A 23 -7.05 8.38 -29.12
C LYS A 23 -5.87 7.44 -29.38
N THR A 24 -6.13 6.13 -29.39
CA THR A 24 -5.09 5.10 -29.48
C THR A 24 -5.21 4.34 -30.79
N ARG A 25 -4.07 4.00 -31.39
CA ARG A 25 -3.97 3.12 -32.55
C ARG A 25 -2.93 2.07 -32.26
N LEU A 26 -3.30 0.80 -32.43
CA LEU A 26 -2.40 -0.34 -32.22
C LEU A 26 -1.72 -0.70 -33.53
N SER A 27 -0.39 -0.89 -33.49
CA SER A 27 0.32 -1.48 -34.63
C SER A 27 0.05 -2.99 -34.72
N GLN A 28 0.28 -3.57 -35.89
CA GLN A 28 0.11 -5.01 -36.09
C GLN A 28 1.00 -5.85 -35.14
N GLU A 29 2.24 -5.42 -34.91
CA GLU A 29 3.16 -6.07 -33.99
C GLU A 29 2.67 -5.99 -32.54
N GLN A 30 2.14 -4.83 -32.13
CA GLN A 30 1.56 -4.64 -30.79
C GLN A 30 0.35 -5.54 -30.60
N LEU A 31 -0.55 -5.61 -31.58
CA LEU A 31 -1.73 -6.47 -31.52
C LEU A 31 -1.34 -7.94 -31.37
N GLN A 32 -0.37 -8.42 -32.16
CA GLN A 32 0.12 -9.79 -32.05
C GLN A 32 0.75 -10.09 -30.69
N ALA A 33 1.51 -9.14 -30.12
CA ALA A 33 2.10 -9.30 -28.80
C ALA A 33 1.03 -9.44 -27.71
N LEU A 34 -0.02 -8.62 -27.74
CA LEU A 34 -1.12 -8.66 -26.76
C LEU A 34 -1.92 -9.97 -26.87
N CYS A 35 -2.22 -10.42 -28.09
CA CYS A 35 -2.91 -11.68 -28.32
C CYS A 35 -2.11 -12.90 -27.81
N ARG A 36 -0.77 -12.87 -27.87
CA ARG A 36 0.08 -13.93 -27.32
C ARG A 36 -0.01 -14.02 -25.79
N ILE A 37 -0.08 -12.87 -25.10
CA ILE A 37 -0.26 -12.82 -23.64
C ILE A 37 -1.58 -13.47 -23.25
N ASP A 38 -2.68 -13.11 -23.92
CA ASP A 38 -3.99 -13.70 -23.65
C ASP A 38 -4.05 -15.20 -23.92
N GLN A 39 -3.39 -15.67 -24.99
CA GLN A 39 -3.31 -17.09 -25.29
C GLN A 39 -2.51 -17.85 -24.24
N GLN A 40 -1.42 -17.26 -23.74
CA GLN A 40 -0.63 -17.85 -22.66
C GLN A 40 -1.43 -17.92 -21.36
N ALA A 41 -2.14 -16.84 -21.00
CA ALA A 41 -3.01 -16.77 -19.82
C ALA A 41 -4.15 -17.80 -19.87
N LYS A 42 -4.74 -18.02 -21.05
CA LYS A 42 -5.74 -19.08 -21.27
C LYS A 42 -5.16 -20.46 -21.08
N LYS A 43 -3.97 -20.73 -21.65
CA LYS A 43 -3.29 -22.03 -21.50
C LYS A 43 -2.95 -22.32 -20.04
N THR A 44 -2.41 -21.36 -19.29
CA THR A 44 -2.12 -21.57 -17.86
C THR A 44 -3.39 -21.80 -17.05
N ARG A 45 -4.49 -21.11 -17.34
CA ARG A 45 -5.77 -21.34 -16.67
C ARG A 45 -6.32 -22.74 -16.98
N ASP A 46 -6.37 -23.09 -18.25
CA ASP A 46 -7.02 -24.32 -18.71
C ASP A 46 -6.16 -25.58 -18.42
N GLN A 47 -4.85 -25.43 -18.21
CA GLN A 47 -3.92 -26.52 -17.79
C GLN A 47 -3.94 -26.81 -16.27
N THR A 48 -4.83 -26.20 -15.47
CA THR A 48 -4.90 -26.45 -14.02
C THR A 48 -5.66 -27.72 -13.61
N SER A 49 -6.00 -28.57 -14.57
CA SER A 49 -6.73 -29.81 -14.34
C SER A 49 -6.09 -30.94 -15.13
N ASP A 50 -5.05 -31.58 -14.57
CA ASP A 50 -4.66 -32.96 -14.91
C ASP A 50 -3.77 -33.57 -13.81
N GLU A 51 -4.46 -34.01 -12.75
CA GLU A 51 -4.33 -35.32 -12.06
C GLU A 51 -2.99 -35.88 -11.53
N GLN A 52 -1.81 -35.27 -11.69
CA GLN A 52 -0.55 -35.89 -11.22
C GLN A 52 0.11 -35.26 -9.98
N LEU A 53 -0.30 -34.08 -9.54
CA LEU A 53 0.37 -33.38 -8.42
C LEU A 53 -0.22 -33.71 -7.04
N ASP A 54 -1.33 -34.45 -6.97
CA ASP A 54 -2.17 -34.39 -5.76
C ASP A 54 -1.74 -35.36 -4.63
N GLU A 55 -1.04 -36.46 -4.91
CA GLU A 55 -0.70 -37.42 -3.83
C GLU A 55 0.73 -37.26 -3.28
N SER A 56 1.70 -36.92 -4.13
CA SER A 56 3.10 -36.70 -3.73
C SER A 56 3.32 -35.37 -2.99
N HIS A 57 2.72 -34.26 -3.46
CA HIS A 57 2.83 -32.97 -2.78
C HIS A 57 2.06 -32.88 -1.45
N ARG A 58 0.99 -33.65 -1.28
CA ARG A 58 0.24 -33.69 0.00
C ARG A 58 1.07 -34.26 1.14
N ARG A 59 1.96 -35.24 0.87
CA ARG A 59 2.81 -35.87 1.89
C ARG A 59 4.05 -35.03 2.24
N GLU A 60 4.60 -34.31 1.27
CA GLU A 60 5.76 -33.42 1.46
C GLU A 60 5.41 -32.08 2.14
N ARG A 61 4.20 -31.55 1.90
CA ARG A 61 3.75 -30.29 2.51
C ARG A 61 3.03 -30.53 3.83
N ARG A 62 3.69 -31.16 4.81
CA ARG A 62 3.20 -31.10 6.20
C ARG A 62 3.20 -29.63 6.63
N ARG A 63 2.01 -29.02 6.61
CA ARG A 63 1.84 -27.60 6.97
C ARG A 63 2.24 -27.44 8.41
N VAL A 64 3.24 -26.59 8.66
CA VAL A 64 3.66 -26.25 10.02
C VAL A 64 2.48 -25.60 10.73
N PRO A 65 2.07 -26.09 11.92
CA PRO A 65 0.99 -25.47 12.68
C PRO A 65 1.32 -24.01 12.98
N VAL A 66 0.54 -23.09 12.42
CA VAL A 66 0.76 -21.64 12.51
C VAL A 66 0.18 -21.06 13.80
N HIS A 67 -0.89 -21.67 14.33
CA HIS A 67 -1.64 -21.15 15.47
C HIS A 67 -1.99 -22.22 16.49
N GLY A 68 -2.23 -21.79 17.73
CA GLY A 68 -2.48 -22.68 18.85
C GLY A 68 -3.94 -23.07 19.12
N TYR A 69 -4.88 -22.76 18.21
CA TYR A 69 -6.32 -22.99 18.47
C TYR A 69 -6.67 -24.46 18.70
N LEU A 70 -5.92 -25.39 18.12
CA LEU A 70 -6.17 -26.84 18.21
C LEU A 70 -5.07 -27.61 18.98
N SER A 71 -3.88 -27.02 19.16
CA SER A 71 -2.75 -27.63 19.87
C SER A 71 -1.74 -26.56 20.31
N LYS A 72 -0.83 -26.86 21.23
CA LYS A 72 0.24 -25.92 21.61
C LYS A 72 1.27 -25.85 20.47
N VAL A 73 1.68 -24.65 20.09
CA VAL A 73 2.71 -24.41 19.06
C VAL A 73 4.03 -24.06 19.74
N ASP A 74 5.13 -24.63 19.26
CA ASP A 74 6.48 -24.29 19.72
C ASP A 74 6.89 -22.91 19.20
N ALA A 75 7.11 -21.98 20.12
CA ALA A 75 7.49 -20.59 19.83
C ALA A 75 8.87 -20.41 19.19
N THR A 76 9.63 -21.49 19.01
CA THR A 76 10.96 -21.52 18.39
C THR A 76 10.93 -21.74 16.87
N LEU A 77 9.77 -22.12 16.32
CA LEU A 77 9.60 -22.31 14.88
C LEU A 77 9.53 -20.95 14.18
N LYS A 78 10.54 -20.64 13.36
CA LYS A 78 10.53 -19.45 12.50
C LYS A 78 9.50 -19.64 11.40
N LEU A 79 8.47 -18.81 11.41
CA LEU A 79 7.41 -18.81 10.41
C LEU A 79 7.86 -17.99 9.19
N GLU A 80 8.60 -18.60 8.27
CA GLU A 80 9.06 -17.91 7.05
C GLU A 80 7.92 -17.66 6.06
N ASN A 81 6.85 -18.47 6.13
CA ASN A 81 5.63 -18.30 5.34
C ASN A 81 4.44 -18.01 6.27
N ALA A 82 4.37 -16.80 6.81
CA ALA A 82 3.07 -16.27 7.20
C ALA A 82 2.19 -16.32 5.93
N GLY A 83 1.15 -17.14 5.98
CA GLY A 83 0.40 -17.59 4.80
C GLY A 83 -0.01 -16.45 3.87
N ASP A 84 -0.06 -16.76 2.58
CA ASP A 84 -0.50 -15.83 1.56
C ASP A 84 -1.96 -15.41 1.80
N LEU A 85 -2.16 -14.18 2.27
CA LEU A 85 -3.46 -13.62 2.67
C LEU A 85 -4.06 -12.70 1.60
N GLN A 86 -3.66 -12.90 0.33
CA GLN A 86 -4.10 -12.10 -0.82
C GLN A 86 -5.62 -12.08 -1.06
N HIS A 87 -6.37 -13.02 -0.48
CA HIS A 87 -7.83 -13.04 -0.55
C HIS A 87 -8.52 -12.04 0.40
N THR A 88 -7.78 -11.44 1.34
CA THR A 88 -8.30 -10.45 2.30
C THR A 88 -7.86 -9.03 1.91
N LEU A 89 -8.77 -8.05 2.03
CA LEU A 89 -8.47 -6.66 1.68
C LEU A 89 -7.61 -5.93 2.72
N LEU A 90 -7.70 -6.31 3.99
CA LEU A 90 -7.02 -5.66 5.12
C LEU A 90 -6.01 -6.58 5.83
N GLY A 91 -5.71 -7.75 5.25
CA GLY A 91 -4.84 -8.76 5.84
C GLY A 91 -5.51 -9.60 6.93
N GLY A 92 -4.69 -10.36 7.65
CA GLY A 92 -5.16 -11.37 8.62
C GLY A 92 -5.61 -10.84 9.98
N HIS A 93 -5.20 -9.62 10.35
CA HIS A 93 -5.63 -9.00 11.61
C HIS A 93 -5.47 -7.47 11.56
N VAL A 94 -6.51 -6.76 11.98
CA VAL A 94 -6.50 -5.30 12.18
C VAL A 94 -6.85 -4.99 13.63
N PRO A 95 -6.05 -4.19 14.37
CA PRO A 95 -6.39 -3.78 15.72
C PRO A 95 -7.74 -3.07 15.81
N ARG A 96 -8.56 -3.44 16.80
CA ARG A 96 -9.92 -2.92 16.95
C ARG A 96 -9.99 -1.39 17.02
N SER A 97 -9.12 -0.76 17.82
CA SER A 97 -9.07 0.70 17.96
C SER A 97 -8.70 1.40 16.66
N GLN A 98 -7.88 0.76 15.83
CA GLN A 98 -7.54 1.30 14.51
C GLN A 98 -8.76 1.18 13.59
N LEU A 99 -9.37 0.00 13.50
CA LEU A 99 -10.52 -0.27 12.64
C LEU A 99 -11.70 0.66 12.94
N GLU A 100 -11.98 0.91 14.22
CA GLU A 100 -13.05 1.83 14.66
C GLU A 100 -12.75 3.30 14.32
N ALA A 101 -11.48 3.68 14.17
CA ALA A 101 -11.06 5.04 13.84
C ALA A 101 -10.86 5.28 12.33
N LEU A 102 -10.98 4.24 11.49
CA LEU A 102 -10.81 4.38 10.04
C LEU A 102 -12.01 5.10 9.40
N SER A 103 -11.71 5.89 8.38
CA SER A 103 -12.73 6.52 7.54
C SER A 103 -13.17 5.59 6.42
N SER A 104 -14.46 5.30 6.34
CA SER A 104 -15.05 4.48 5.27
C SER A 104 -14.89 5.12 3.88
N THR A 105 -15.00 6.45 3.77
CA THR A 105 -14.92 7.17 2.48
C THR A 105 -13.52 7.12 1.87
N ASN A 106 -12.49 7.22 2.71
CA ASN A 106 -11.10 7.13 2.27
C ASN A 106 -10.78 5.72 1.77
N PHE A 107 -11.24 4.69 2.49
CA PHE A 107 -11.05 3.30 2.07
C PHE A 107 -11.86 2.93 0.83
N ALA A 108 -13.08 3.43 0.68
CA ALA A 108 -13.85 3.24 -0.55
C ALA A 108 -13.11 3.81 -1.77
N SER A 109 -12.58 5.04 -1.65
CA SER A 109 -11.78 5.67 -2.71
C SER A 109 -10.49 4.90 -3.00
N TYR A 110 -9.83 4.40 -1.94
CA TYR A 110 -8.63 3.58 -2.07
C TYR A 110 -8.91 2.25 -2.78
N PHE A 111 -9.97 1.54 -2.40
CA PHE A 111 -10.35 0.26 -3.02
C PHE A 111 -10.79 0.45 -4.47
N GLN A 112 -11.54 1.50 -4.76
CA GLN A 112 -11.88 1.84 -6.14
C GLN A 112 -10.60 2.05 -6.97
N LYS A 113 -9.62 2.78 -6.44
CA LYS A 113 -8.34 3.01 -7.13
C LYS A 113 -7.55 1.72 -7.35
N LEU A 114 -7.48 0.85 -6.34
CA LEU A 114 -6.62 -0.33 -6.33
C LEU A 114 -7.24 -1.53 -7.05
N ILE A 115 -8.56 -1.73 -6.95
CA ILE A 115 -9.25 -2.90 -7.50
C ILE A 115 -9.73 -2.61 -8.93
N ASP A 116 -10.37 -1.46 -9.15
CA ASP A 116 -11.05 -1.16 -10.41
C ASP A 116 -10.14 -0.39 -11.38
N PHE A 117 -9.32 0.53 -10.86
CA PHE A 117 -8.56 1.46 -11.69
C PHE A 117 -7.11 1.08 -11.97
N ASP A 118 -6.53 0.05 -11.31
CA ASP A 118 -5.10 -0.23 -11.43
C ASP A 118 -4.71 -0.62 -12.87
N LYS A 119 -5.40 -1.63 -13.42
CA LYS A 119 -5.25 -2.05 -14.83
C LYS A 119 -5.57 -0.93 -15.82
N THR A 120 -6.61 -0.15 -15.52
CA THR A 120 -7.09 0.95 -16.34
C THR A 120 -6.06 2.08 -16.42
N ALA A 121 -5.46 2.44 -15.28
CA ALA A 121 -4.41 3.44 -15.17
C ALA A 121 -3.13 2.98 -15.88
N GLU A 122 -2.76 1.70 -15.74
CA GLU A 122 -1.63 1.12 -16.46
C GLU A 122 -1.85 1.19 -17.98
N ALA A 123 -3.01 0.74 -18.49
CA ALA A 123 -3.35 0.83 -19.92
C ALA A 123 -3.31 2.27 -20.45
N PHE A 124 -3.85 3.23 -19.70
CA PHE A 124 -3.83 4.65 -20.05
C PHE A 124 -2.40 5.20 -20.13
N SER A 125 -1.57 4.90 -19.15
CA SER A 125 -0.18 5.35 -19.09
C SER A 125 0.63 4.88 -20.31
N ILE A 126 0.37 3.64 -20.76
CA ILE A 126 1.10 3.01 -21.85
C ILE A 126 0.68 3.56 -23.22
N PHE A 127 -0.63 3.71 -23.47
CA PHE A 127 -1.11 4.00 -24.82
C PHE A 127 -1.49 5.46 -25.05
N VAL A 128 -2.03 6.14 -24.03
CA VAL A 128 -2.48 7.53 -24.18
C VAL A 128 -1.37 8.48 -23.74
N ASN A 129 -0.80 8.26 -22.56
CA ASN A 129 0.23 9.17 -22.05
C ASN A 129 1.53 9.06 -22.86
N ALA A 130 1.95 7.84 -23.23
CA ALA A 130 3.11 7.67 -24.10
C ALA A 130 2.88 8.21 -25.53
N ALA A 131 1.65 8.18 -26.05
CA ALA A 131 1.33 8.80 -27.35
C ALA A 131 1.36 10.32 -27.27
N ALA A 132 0.84 10.92 -26.20
CA ALA A 132 0.91 12.36 -25.95
C ALA A 132 2.36 12.84 -25.84
N ILE A 133 3.19 12.16 -25.06
CA ILE A 133 4.62 12.48 -24.91
C ILE A 133 5.36 12.37 -26.25
N ARG A 134 5.07 11.32 -27.04
CA ARG A 134 5.65 11.18 -28.39
C ARG A 134 5.18 12.28 -29.34
N ALA A 135 3.92 12.67 -29.30
CA ALA A 135 3.39 13.75 -30.12
C ALA A 135 4.03 15.10 -29.77
N THR A 136 4.22 15.41 -28.48
CA THR A 136 4.91 16.63 -28.04
C THR A 136 6.40 16.62 -28.38
N ALA A 137 7.07 15.46 -28.35
CA ALA A 137 8.48 15.35 -28.74
C ALA A 137 8.69 15.50 -30.26
N ILE A 138 7.74 15.04 -31.08
CA ILE A 138 7.78 15.21 -32.54
C ILE A 138 7.42 16.64 -32.96
N ALA A 139 6.55 17.33 -32.21
CA ALA A 139 6.24 18.74 -32.43
C ALA A 139 7.35 19.70 -31.96
N ALA A 140 8.35 19.21 -31.23
CA ALA A 140 9.52 19.97 -30.77
C ALA A 140 10.72 19.88 -31.74
N THR A 141 10.46 19.79 -33.05
CA THR A 141 11.49 20.00 -34.07
C THR A 141 11.95 21.46 -34.05
N PRO A 142 13.28 21.74 -34.05
CA PRO A 142 13.81 23.09 -33.88
C PRO A 142 13.48 23.95 -35.11
N SER A 143 12.75 25.04 -34.89
CA SER A 143 12.65 26.14 -35.86
C SER A 143 14.06 26.66 -36.17
N PRO A 144 14.40 26.98 -37.44
CA PRO A 144 15.72 27.48 -37.81
C PRO A 144 16.04 28.81 -37.11
N PRO A 145 17.34 29.12 -36.90
CA PRO A 145 17.76 30.34 -36.21
C PRO A 145 17.52 31.54 -37.12
N SER A 146 16.65 32.45 -36.70
CA SER A 146 16.62 33.79 -37.30
C SER A 146 17.72 34.63 -36.66
N SER A 147 18.74 34.94 -37.47
CA SER A 147 19.86 35.85 -37.20
C SER A 147 19.41 37.26 -36.79
N ALA A 148 20.16 37.82 -35.82
CA ALA A 148 20.71 39.19 -35.70
C ALA A 148 19.80 40.37 -36.11
N THR A 149 19.54 41.45 -35.34
CA THR A 149 20.29 42.24 -34.31
C THR A 149 19.39 43.48 -33.98
N PRO A 150 19.81 44.52 -33.21
CA PRO A 150 20.26 44.58 -31.82
C PRO A 150 19.49 45.67 -31.00
N SER A 151 19.90 45.83 -29.72
CA SER A 151 19.80 47.08 -28.93
C SER A 151 18.45 47.42 -28.27
N VAL A 152 18.37 47.37 -26.93
CA VAL A 152 18.70 48.47 -26.00
C VAL A 152 18.52 47.94 -24.56
N GLN A 153 19.58 47.98 -23.76
CA GLN A 153 19.54 48.10 -22.29
C GLN A 153 19.90 49.57 -21.95
N PRO A 154 19.48 50.15 -20.81
CA PRO A 154 20.25 49.98 -19.56
C PRO A 154 19.46 50.08 -18.22
N GLY A 155 20.11 49.60 -17.15
CA GLY A 155 19.84 49.94 -15.72
C GLY A 155 19.53 48.70 -14.87
N ALA A 156 20.49 47.96 -14.27
CA ALA A 156 21.47 48.28 -13.22
C ALA A 156 20.85 48.59 -11.84
N LEU A 157 20.94 47.62 -10.91
CA LEU A 157 21.60 47.69 -9.58
C LEU A 157 21.01 46.68 -8.56
N GLU A 158 21.92 45.86 -8.03
CA GLU A 158 22.04 45.42 -6.61
C GLU A 158 20.87 44.61 -5.98
N GLY A 159 21.07 43.53 -5.24
CA GLY A 159 22.23 43.03 -4.51
C GLY A 159 21.72 42.46 -3.17
N ASN A 160 22.43 41.44 -2.67
CA ASN A 160 22.49 40.99 -1.27
C ASN A 160 21.52 39.93 -0.69
N GLU A 161 22.05 38.70 -0.67
CA GLU A 161 22.38 37.82 0.47
C GLU A 161 21.76 38.04 1.87
N GLY A 162 21.51 36.90 2.54
CA GLY A 162 21.52 36.70 3.99
C GLY A 162 20.18 36.93 4.70
N LEU A 163 19.85 36.29 5.83
CA LEU A 163 20.49 35.29 6.66
C LEU A 163 19.45 34.93 7.76
N GLU A 164 19.48 33.69 8.26
CA GLU A 164 19.34 33.31 9.69
C GLU A 164 18.05 33.61 10.51
N LEU A 165 17.50 32.49 11.01
CA LEU A 165 17.44 32.11 12.45
C LEU A 165 16.60 32.95 13.44
N THR A 166 15.66 32.28 14.13
CA THR A 166 15.57 32.12 15.62
C THR A 166 14.18 31.57 16.01
N LYS A 167 14.06 30.34 16.54
CA LYS A 167 14.16 29.92 17.96
C LYS A 167 13.26 30.71 18.95
N LYS A 168 12.26 30.03 19.54
CA LYS A 168 12.16 29.64 20.97
C LYS A 168 10.82 28.93 21.22
N LEU A 169 10.79 27.65 21.59
CA LEU A 169 10.84 27.11 22.97
C LEU A 169 9.83 27.77 23.93
N GLN A 170 8.76 27.05 24.25
CA GLN A 170 8.27 26.97 25.63
C GLN A 170 7.64 25.61 25.91
N ALA A 171 8.15 25.01 26.98
CA ALA A 171 7.77 23.73 27.54
C ALA A 171 6.49 23.88 28.37
N SER A 172 5.58 22.92 28.24
CA SER A 172 4.54 22.66 29.23
C SER A 172 4.46 21.15 29.48
N THR A 173 5.09 20.75 30.59
CA THR A 173 4.68 19.63 31.46
C THR A 173 4.03 18.42 30.79
N SER A 174 4.87 17.44 30.48
CA SER A 174 4.46 16.05 30.37
C SER A 174 3.91 15.56 31.71
N ASN A 175 2.66 15.09 31.73
CA ASN A 175 2.17 14.22 32.80
C ASN A 175 1.27 13.12 32.22
N ASN A 176 1.93 12.18 31.54
CA ASN A 176 1.63 10.75 31.44
C ASN A 176 0.15 10.32 31.39
N ASP A 177 -0.37 10.19 30.16
CA ASP A 177 -1.43 9.25 29.76
C ASP A 177 -0.93 7.79 29.80
N GLY A 178 -0.19 7.43 30.85
CA GLY A 178 0.15 6.05 31.13
C GLY A 178 -1.03 5.38 31.81
N VAL A 179 -1.51 4.27 31.26
CA VAL A 179 -2.54 3.39 31.85
C VAL A 179 -2.32 3.28 33.37
N LYS A 180 -3.18 3.94 34.15
CA LYS A 180 -3.07 3.97 35.62
C LYS A 180 -3.34 2.55 36.15
N LYS A 181 -2.27 1.84 36.51
CA LYS A 181 -2.37 0.49 37.08
C LYS A 181 -3.04 0.55 38.46
N VAL A 182 -4.29 0.10 38.54
CA VAL A 182 -5.08 -0.03 39.78
C VAL A 182 -5.14 -1.49 40.18
N ILE A 183 -5.01 -1.75 41.48
CA ILE A 183 -5.18 -3.10 42.07
C ILE A 183 -6.49 -3.13 42.83
N LEU A 184 -7.24 -4.23 42.71
CA LEU A 184 -8.51 -4.45 43.38
C LEU A 184 -8.36 -5.54 44.44
N CYS A 185 -8.90 -5.33 45.63
CA CYS A 185 -9.05 -6.41 46.60
C CYS A 185 -10.09 -7.42 46.09
N LYS A 186 -9.73 -8.70 46.03
CA LYS A 186 -10.64 -9.75 45.55
C LYS A 186 -11.88 -9.95 46.44
N LYS A 187 -11.77 -9.68 47.75
CA LYS A 187 -12.86 -9.87 48.71
C LYS A 187 -13.87 -8.71 48.68
N CYS A 188 -13.40 -7.47 48.83
CA CYS A 188 -14.28 -6.30 48.98
C CYS A 188 -14.29 -5.33 47.78
N LYS A 189 -13.54 -5.63 46.72
CA LYS A 189 -13.40 -4.77 45.52
C LYS A 189 -12.84 -3.36 45.78
N ALA A 190 -12.24 -3.11 46.95
CA ALA A 190 -11.55 -1.85 47.23
C ALA A 190 -10.40 -1.59 46.24
N ARG A 191 -10.28 -0.35 45.76
CA ARG A 191 -9.31 0.08 44.74
C ARG A 191 -8.07 0.71 45.38
N PHE A 192 -6.89 0.29 44.92
CA PHE A 192 -5.60 0.85 45.33
C PHE A 192 -4.83 1.33 44.11
N SER A 193 -4.53 2.63 44.07
CA SER A 193 -3.80 3.30 42.98
C SER A 193 -2.50 3.93 43.48
N GLY A 194 -1.61 4.25 42.54
CA GLY A 194 -0.36 4.96 42.81
C GLY A 194 0.85 4.05 43.13
N PRO A 195 2.00 4.65 43.47
CA PRO A 195 3.25 3.91 43.68
C PRO A 195 3.19 2.92 44.86
N ARG A 196 2.42 3.25 45.91
CA ARG A 196 2.27 2.44 47.14
C ARG A 196 1.05 1.50 47.13
N ARG A 197 0.48 1.21 45.96
CA ARG A 197 -0.74 0.38 45.82
C ARG A 197 -0.61 -1.03 46.44
N PHE A 198 0.54 -1.69 46.30
CA PHE A 198 0.76 -3.03 46.87
C PHE A 198 0.88 -3.04 48.39
N THR A 199 1.54 -2.03 48.98
CA THR A 199 1.70 -1.92 50.43
C THR A 199 0.39 -1.56 51.11
N ASN A 200 -0.41 -0.69 50.48
CA ASN A 200 -1.76 -0.37 50.95
C ASN A 200 -2.70 -1.58 50.88
N MET A 201 -2.61 -2.39 49.81
CA MET A 201 -3.35 -3.65 49.71
C MET A 201 -2.93 -4.65 50.80
N LYS A 202 -1.64 -4.76 51.13
CA LYS A 202 -1.15 -5.69 52.18
C LYS A 202 -1.64 -5.30 53.59
N LYS A 203 -1.84 -4.01 53.85
CA LYS A 203 -2.39 -3.50 55.12
C LYS A 203 -3.91 -3.52 55.19
N HIS A 204 -4.58 -3.82 54.07
CA HIS A 204 -6.03 -3.79 53.99
C HIS A 204 -6.66 -4.94 54.79
N MET A 205 -7.79 -4.66 55.46
CA MET A 205 -8.41 -5.58 56.43
C MET A 205 -8.75 -6.96 55.86
N CYS A 206 -9.09 -7.06 54.57
CA CYS A 206 -9.37 -8.35 53.92
C CYS A 206 -8.17 -9.30 53.81
N MET A 207 -6.95 -8.79 54.03
CA MET A 207 -5.68 -9.53 54.01
C MET A 207 -5.11 -9.82 55.42
N ARG A 208 -5.78 -9.39 56.49
CA ARG A 208 -5.37 -9.61 57.90
C ARG A 208 -6.07 -10.82 58.55
N GLY A 209 -6.50 -11.80 57.75
CA GLY A 209 -7.09 -13.06 58.22
C GLY A 209 -6.17 -14.22 57.91
#